data_AF-A0A661NNC3-F1
#
_entry.id   AF-A0A661NNC3-F1
#
_cell.length_a   1.000
_cell.length_b   1.000
_cell.length_c   1.000
_cell.angle_alpha   90.00
_cell.angle_beta   90.00
_cell.angle_gamma   90.00
#
_symmetry.space_group_name_H-M   'P 1'
#
loop_
_entity.id
_entity.type
_entity.pdbx_description
1 polymer ?
#
loop_
_entity_poly.entity_id
_entity_poly.type
_entity_poly.pdbx_seq_one_letter_code
_entity_poly.pdbx_strand_id
1 'polypeptide(L)'
;MRNAIGAALLLIVGCGGVQSEPAAPAPEAEPVAEADAPPASDRMQQHFTDVGIARDAVIQGDLEAVRAPLARIAAAEYGFDLPADWLQWVEEMQQSAGGYADSADLLAAANAVASLTESCADCHRTTLGGPAIAEETEPPHNEDLVGWMTTHAWGTEQLWIGLTAPSHEAWARGAAAIIGDGAISEAEGMNEALAPQLEAVQALGVRAREAGQPAEMAAVYAEILTSCADCHTALDGRR
;
A
#
# COMPACT_ATOMS: atom_id res chain seq x y z
N MET A 1 20.85 49.75 -70.46
CA MET A 1 21.78 49.39 -71.56
C MET A 1 21.60 47.90 -71.87
N ARG A 2 21.16 47.61 -73.10
CA ARG A 2 21.41 46.43 -73.98
C ARG A 2 21.21 44.99 -73.45
N ASN A 3 20.06 44.41 -73.86
CA ASN A 3 19.83 43.21 -74.70
C ASN A 3 20.85 42.04 -74.74
N ALA A 4 20.32 40.81 -74.62
CA ALA A 4 20.42 39.67 -75.57
C ALA A 4 19.58 38.49 -75.01
N ILE A 5 18.38 38.17 -75.50
CA ILE A 5 18.00 37.26 -76.59
C ILE A 5 18.98 36.09 -76.83
N GLY A 6 18.53 34.87 -76.50
CA GLY A 6 19.07 33.60 -76.95
C GLY A 6 17.95 32.55 -76.95
N ALA A 7 17.61 32.03 -78.13
CA ALA A 7 16.46 31.18 -78.39
C ALA A 7 16.82 29.68 -78.38
N ALA A 8 15.77 28.89 -78.10
CA ALA A 8 15.49 27.54 -78.60
C ALA A 8 16.35 26.35 -78.12
N LEU A 9 15.69 25.35 -77.54
CA LEU A 9 15.28 24.15 -78.27
C LEU A 9 14.35 23.29 -77.37
N LEU A 10 13.18 22.92 -77.90
CA LEU A 10 12.32 21.90 -77.32
C LEU A 10 12.95 20.52 -77.51
N LEU A 11 13.01 19.73 -76.44
CA LEU A 11 13.12 18.26 -76.50
C LEU A 11 11.94 17.67 -75.74
N ILE A 12 11.04 17.05 -76.50
CA ILE A 12 9.93 16.25 -76.03
C ILE A 12 10.52 14.89 -75.65
N VAL A 13 10.55 14.58 -74.35
CA VAL A 13 10.86 13.23 -73.83
C VAL A 13 9.56 12.65 -73.29
N GLY A 14 9.19 11.50 -73.85
CA GLY A 14 7.88 10.88 -73.68
C GLY A 14 7.59 10.42 -72.26
N CYS A 15 6.31 10.52 -71.89
CA CYS A 15 5.74 9.89 -70.72
C CYS A 15 5.78 8.37 -70.86
N GLY A 16 6.80 7.73 -70.28
CA GLY A 16 6.78 6.32 -69.96
C GLY A 16 5.88 6.11 -68.75
N GLY A 17 4.64 5.67 -68.98
CA GLY A 17 3.73 5.23 -67.93
C GLY A 17 4.27 3.94 -67.30
N VAL A 18 4.86 4.06 -66.11
CA VAL A 18 5.06 2.93 -65.22
C VAL A 18 3.69 2.60 -64.64
N GLN A 19 3.13 1.46 -65.03
CA GLN A 19 1.96 0.90 -64.35
C GLN A 19 2.43 0.49 -62.96
N SER A 20 2.03 1.25 -61.95
CA SER A 20 2.16 0.82 -60.55
C SER A 20 1.29 -0.42 -60.37
N GLU A 21 1.94 -1.55 -60.17
CA GLU A 21 1.30 -2.78 -59.71
C GLU A 21 0.60 -2.45 -58.37
N PRO A 22 -0.68 -2.80 -58.19
CA PRO A 22 -1.38 -2.51 -56.95
C PRO A 22 -0.68 -3.24 -55.81
N ALA A 23 -0.16 -2.46 -54.86
CA ALA A 23 0.42 -3.01 -53.64
C ALA A 23 -0.62 -3.93 -52.99
N ALA A 24 -0.21 -5.17 -52.69
CA ALA A 24 -1.00 -6.08 -51.90
C ALA A 24 -1.43 -5.35 -50.61
N PRO A 25 -2.70 -5.48 -50.19
CA PRO A 25 -3.15 -4.87 -48.95
C PRO A 25 -2.22 -5.33 -47.82
N ALA A 26 -1.72 -4.36 -47.06
CA ALA A 26 -0.97 -4.65 -45.85
C ALA A 26 -1.80 -5.63 -45.00
N PRO A 27 -1.19 -6.67 -44.41
CA PRO A 27 -1.92 -7.54 -43.51
C PRO A 27 -2.58 -6.66 -42.45
N GLU A 28 -3.91 -6.73 -42.43
CA GLU A 28 -4.75 -6.07 -41.45
C GLU A 28 -4.23 -6.53 -40.08
N ALA A 29 -3.68 -5.59 -39.30
CA ALA A 29 -3.17 -5.91 -37.98
C ALA A 29 -4.30 -6.57 -37.21
N GLU A 30 -4.11 -7.84 -36.82
CA GLU A 30 -5.07 -8.52 -35.97
C GLU A 30 -5.30 -7.63 -34.74
N PRO A 31 -6.56 -7.37 -34.35
CA PRO A 31 -6.83 -6.65 -33.13
C PRO A 31 -6.11 -7.39 -32.00
N VAL A 32 -5.11 -6.73 -31.42
CA VAL A 32 -4.45 -7.21 -30.21
C VAL A 32 -5.57 -7.37 -29.21
N ALA A 33 -5.87 -8.61 -28.82
CA ALA A 33 -6.85 -8.88 -27.79
C ALA A 33 -6.43 -8.05 -26.57
N GLU A 34 -7.24 -7.06 -26.24
CA GLU A 34 -7.10 -6.25 -25.05
C GLU A 34 -7.09 -7.25 -23.89
N ALA A 35 -5.95 -7.40 -23.23
CA ALA A 35 -5.86 -8.31 -22.10
C ALA A 35 -6.87 -7.81 -21.06
N ASP A 36 -7.89 -8.62 -20.78
CA ASP A 36 -8.92 -8.28 -19.79
C ASP A 36 -8.23 -7.93 -18.48
N ALA A 37 -8.27 -6.65 -18.11
CA ALA A 37 -7.68 -6.20 -16.87
C ALA A 37 -8.41 -6.88 -15.70
N PRO A 38 -7.71 -7.26 -14.61
CA PRO A 38 -8.34 -7.99 -13.51
C PRO A 38 -9.49 -7.17 -12.91
N PRO A 39 -10.58 -7.81 -12.46
CA PRO A 39 -11.67 -7.11 -11.77
C PRO A 39 -11.16 -6.23 -10.63
N ALA A 40 -11.86 -5.13 -10.33
CA ALA A 40 -11.49 -4.22 -9.25
C ALA A 40 -11.33 -4.93 -7.89
N SER A 41 -12.11 -5.97 -7.61
CA SER A 41 -11.97 -6.81 -6.40
C SER A 41 -10.63 -7.51 -6.30
N ASP A 42 -10.12 -8.01 -7.42
CA ASP A 42 -8.86 -8.77 -7.46
C ASP A 42 -7.68 -7.82 -7.25
N ARG A 43 -7.75 -6.59 -7.80
CA ARG A 43 -6.76 -5.54 -7.55
C ARG A 43 -6.78 -5.09 -6.09
N MET A 44 -7.96 -4.87 -5.51
CA MET A 44 -8.07 -4.53 -4.08
C MET A 44 -7.45 -5.61 -3.19
N GLN A 45 -7.69 -6.89 -3.50
CA GLN A 45 -7.07 -7.99 -2.78
C GLN A 45 -5.55 -8.01 -2.94
N GLN A 46 -5.04 -7.73 -4.14
CA GLN A 46 -3.60 -7.63 -4.39
C GLN A 46 -2.97 -6.47 -3.60
N HIS A 47 -3.59 -5.29 -3.60
CA HIS A 47 -3.11 -4.15 -2.81
C HIS A 47 -3.13 -4.46 -1.32
N PHE A 48 -4.19 -5.10 -0.81
CA PHE A 48 -4.29 -5.55 0.58
C PHE A 48 -3.14 -6.50 0.95
N THR A 49 -2.82 -7.46 0.08
CA THR A 49 -1.67 -8.36 0.27
C THR A 49 -0.34 -7.59 0.26
N ASP A 50 -0.14 -6.70 -0.71
CA ASP A 50 1.11 -5.93 -0.84
C ASP A 50 1.34 -5.04 0.38
N VAL A 51 0.34 -4.30 0.83
CA VAL A 51 0.47 -3.46 2.03
C VAL A 51 0.61 -4.29 3.31
N GLY A 52 0.00 -5.48 3.38
CA GLY A 52 0.23 -6.42 4.48
C GLY A 52 1.69 -6.87 4.57
N ILE A 53 2.31 -7.20 3.43
CA ILE A 53 3.75 -7.52 3.37
C ILE A 53 4.60 -6.31 3.82
N ALA A 54 4.25 -5.10 3.36
CA ALA A 54 4.96 -3.88 3.75
C ALA A 54 4.84 -3.62 5.27
N ARG A 55 3.64 -3.76 5.84
CA ARG A 55 3.37 -3.65 7.27
C ARG A 55 4.21 -4.63 8.07
N ASP A 56 4.21 -5.89 7.69
CA ASP A 56 4.95 -6.92 8.41
C ASP A 56 6.46 -6.66 8.34
N ALA A 57 6.97 -6.18 7.20
CA ALA A 57 8.36 -5.74 7.06
C ALA A 57 8.70 -4.57 7.99
N VAL A 58 7.80 -3.58 8.15
CA VAL A 58 7.97 -2.50 9.15
C VAL A 58 8.05 -3.08 10.56
N ILE A 59 7.15 -3.99 10.94
CA ILE A 59 7.15 -4.65 12.27
C ILE A 59 8.46 -5.39 12.54
N GLN A 60 9.08 -5.98 11.51
CA GLN A 60 10.37 -6.66 11.61
C GLN A 60 11.58 -5.70 11.56
N GLY A 61 11.36 -4.41 11.32
CA GLY A 61 12.43 -3.44 11.11
C GLY A 61 13.18 -3.59 9.78
N ASP A 62 12.60 -4.30 8.81
CA ASP A 62 13.21 -4.57 7.50
C ASP A 62 12.79 -3.52 6.46
N LEU A 63 13.51 -2.38 6.44
CA LEU A 63 13.26 -1.29 5.49
C LEU A 63 13.38 -1.69 4.02
N GLU A 64 14.24 -2.66 3.71
CA GLU A 64 14.47 -3.10 2.34
C GLU A 64 13.24 -3.87 1.83
N ALA A 65 12.70 -4.77 2.66
CA ALA A 65 11.52 -5.56 2.35
C ALA A 65 10.24 -4.72 2.16
N VAL A 66 10.17 -3.50 2.69
CA VAL A 66 9.04 -2.58 2.47
C VAL A 66 8.98 -2.07 1.02
N ARG A 67 10.13 -1.95 0.33
CA ARG A 67 10.23 -1.22 -0.95
C ARG A 67 9.42 -1.87 -2.08
N ALA A 68 9.64 -3.17 -2.29
CA ALA A 68 9.00 -3.90 -3.39
C ALA A 68 7.46 -3.90 -3.33
N PRO A 69 6.80 -4.20 -2.20
CA PRO A 69 5.34 -4.14 -2.13
C PRO A 69 4.79 -2.73 -2.36
N LEU A 70 5.35 -1.69 -1.73
CA LEU A 70 4.85 -0.32 -1.94
C LEU A 70 5.09 0.16 -3.38
N ALA A 71 6.22 -0.21 -4.00
CA ALA A 71 6.47 0.11 -5.40
C ALA A 71 5.45 -0.52 -6.35
N ARG A 72 4.95 -1.74 -6.06
CA ARG A 72 3.90 -2.38 -6.86
C ARG A 72 2.59 -1.61 -6.80
N ILE A 73 2.23 -1.09 -5.63
CA ILE A 73 1.02 -0.27 -5.47
C ILE A 73 1.19 1.08 -6.18
N ALA A 74 2.32 1.75 -5.97
CA ALA A 74 2.61 3.04 -6.60
C ALA A 74 2.61 2.97 -8.14
N ALA A 75 3.12 1.87 -8.70
CA ALA A 75 3.21 1.66 -10.15
C ALA A 75 1.99 0.94 -10.76
N ALA A 76 0.95 0.64 -9.96
CA ALA A 76 -0.22 -0.06 -10.46
C ALA A 76 -0.94 0.77 -11.54
N GLU A 77 -1.26 0.15 -12.66
CA GLU A 77 -2.06 0.79 -13.70
C GLU A 77 -3.55 0.50 -13.46
N TYR A 78 -4.34 1.56 -13.42
CA TYR A 78 -5.80 1.48 -13.37
C TYR A 78 -6.33 1.84 -14.75
N GLY A 79 -7.06 0.91 -15.35
CA GLY A 79 -7.67 1.12 -16.66
C GLY A 79 -8.80 2.14 -16.60
N PHE A 80 -9.46 2.34 -17.75
CA PHE A 80 -10.68 3.16 -17.86
C PHE A 80 -11.92 2.51 -17.18
N ASP A 81 -11.73 1.43 -16.44
CA ASP A 81 -12.77 0.58 -15.85
C ASP A 81 -13.18 1.02 -14.43
N LEU A 82 -12.48 1.98 -13.82
CA LEU A 82 -12.86 2.52 -12.52
C LEU A 82 -13.94 3.61 -12.60
N PRO A 83 -14.90 3.62 -11.66
CA PRO A 83 -15.79 4.76 -11.48
C PRO A 83 -15.02 6.07 -11.25
N ALA A 84 -15.48 7.16 -11.86
CA ALA A 84 -14.77 8.44 -11.81
C ALA A 84 -14.61 8.99 -10.38
N ASP A 85 -15.55 8.69 -9.49
CA ASP A 85 -15.54 9.05 -8.07
C ASP A 85 -14.53 8.23 -7.24
N TRP A 86 -13.89 7.21 -7.82
CA TRP A 86 -12.85 6.42 -7.15
C TRP A 86 -11.44 6.95 -7.43
N LEU A 87 -11.27 7.69 -8.52
CA LEU A 87 -9.95 8.06 -9.03
C LEU A 87 -9.12 8.85 -8.02
N GLN A 88 -9.74 9.74 -7.24
CA GLN A 88 -9.04 10.50 -6.20
C GLN A 88 -8.42 9.59 -5.13
N TRP A 89 -9.14 8.55 -4.69
CA TRP A 89 -8.69 7.65 -3.64
C TRP A 89 -7.56 6.74 -4.13
N VAL A 90 -7.66 6.32 -5.39
CA VAL A 90 -6.61 5.56 -6.06
C VAL A 90 -5.34 6.40 -6.18
N GLU A 91 -5.47 7.66 -6.58
CA GLU A 91 -4.34 8.58 -6.67
C GLU A 91 -3.67 8.79 -5.31
N GLU A 92 -4.44 9.04 -4.24
CA GLU A 92 -3.93 9.19 -2.88
C GLU A 92 -3.23 7.93 -2.37
N MET A 93 -3.77 6.75 -2.68
CA MET A 93 -3.15 5.47 -2.34
C MET A 93 -1.80 5.29 -3.05
N GLN A 94 -1.74 5.58 -4.35
CA GLN A 94 -0.50 5.51 -5.13
C GLN A 94 0.54 6.52 -4.65
N GLN A 95 0.12 7.75 -4.33
CA GLN A 95 0.99 8.79 -3.79
C GLN A 95 1.57 8.38 -2.43
N SER A 96 0.74 7.83 -1.54
CA SER A 96 1.18 7.33 -0.22
C SER A 96 2.19 6.19 -0.36
N ALA A 97 1.92 5.23 -1.25
CA ALA A 97 2.85 4.13 -1.53
C ALA A 97 4.17 4.63 -2.16
N GLY A 98 4.09 5.57 -3.09
CA GLY A 98 5.24 6.14 -3.79
C GLY A 98 6.12 7.03 -2.90
N GLY A 99 5.52 7.74 -1.94
CA GLY A 99 6.21 8.65 -1.03
C GLY A 99 7.30 8.00 -0.17
N TYR A 100 7.27 6.67 -0.02
CA TYR A 100 8.29 5.94 0.74
C TYR A 100 9.52 5.52 -0.08
N ALA A 101 9.45 5.46 -1.42
CA ALA A 101 10.45 4.77 -2.24
C ALA A 101 11.91 5.19 -1.98
N ASP A 102 12.13 6.42 -1.54
CA ASP A 102 13.46 7.00 -1.26
C ASP A 102 13.77 7.17 0.24
N SER A 103 12.87 6.77 1.15
CA SER A 103 13.09 6.92 2.58
C SER A 103 14.14 5.93 3.11
N ALA A 104 14.92 6.39 4.08
CA ALA A 104 15.86 5.59 4.87
C ALA A 104 15.39 5.38 6.32
N ASP A 105 14.12 5.69 6.62
CA ASP A 105 13.57 5.75 7.96
C ASP A 105 12.32 4.86 8.11
N LEU A 106 12.28 4.06 9.19
CA LEU A 106 11.18 3.15 9.54
C LEU A 106 9.91 3.91 9.88
N LEU A 107 10.03 5.09 10.51
CA LEU A 107 8.86 5.89 10.81
C LEU A 107 8.17 6.37 9.51
N ALA A 108 8.95 6.79 8.52
CA ALA A 108 8.41 7.15 7.21
C ALA A 108 7.80 5.94 6.49
N ALA A 109 8.37 4.73 6.64
CA ALA A 109 7.79 3.48 6.13
C ALA A 109 6.43 3.20 6.77
N ALA A 110 6.36 3.29 8.10
CA ALA A 110 5.15 3.08 8.87
C ALA A 110 4.06 4.10 8.51
N ASN A 111 4.43 5.37 8.35
CA ASN A 111 3.52 6.42 7.90
C ASN A 111 2.97 6.16 6.50
N ALA A 112 3.81 5.73 5.55
CA ALA A 112 3.33 5.39 4.20
C ALA A 112 2.34 4.23 4.22
N VAL A 113 2.61 3.18 5.01
CA VAL A 113 1.67 2.06 5.23
C VAL A 113 0.36 2.57 5.84
N ALA A 114 0.42 3.41 6.87
CA ALA A 114 -0.77 3.91 7.54
C ALA A 114 -1.60 4.86 6.68
N SER A 115 -0.98 5.76 5.92
CA SER A 115 -1.67 6.67 4.99
C SER A 115 -2.33 5.92 3.85
N LEU A 116 -1.69 4.87 3.33
CA LEU A 116 -2.30 3.99 2.34
C LEU A 116 -3.58 3.35 2.88
N THR A 117 -3.53 2.87 4.12
CA THR A 117 -4.66 2.27 4.83
C THR A 117 -5.77 3.28 5.15
N GLU A 118 -5.41 4.53 5.43
CA GLU A 118 -6.37 5.64 5.55
C GLU A 118 -7.13 5.87 4.25
N SER A 119 -6.44 5.91 3.10
CA SER A 119 -7.09 6.02 1.78
C SER A 119 -8.04 4.85 1.49
N CYS A 120 -7.69 3.62 1.89
CA CYS A 120 -8.60 2.48 1.82
C CYS A 120 -9.87 2.74 2.66
N ALA A 121 -9.69 3.22 3.89
CA ALA A 121 -10.77 3.48 4.82
C ALA A 121 -11.73 4.56 4.30
N ASP A 122 -11.20 5.67 3.78
CA ASP A 122 -11.99 6.79 3.26
C ASP A 122 -12.80 6.40 2.03
N CYS A 123 -12.19 5.68 1.09
CA CYS A 123 -12.90 5.14 -0.07
C CYS A 123 -14.01 4.18 0.36
N HIS A 124 -13.71 3.25 1.27
CA HIS A 124 -14.69 2.27 1.75
C HIS A 124 -15.87 2.91 2.49
N ARG A 125 -15.65 3.92 3.33
CA ARG A 125 -16.74 4.67 3.98
C ARG A 125 -17.60 5.43 2.98
N THR A 126 -16.95 6.03 1.97
CA THR A 126 -17.63 6.94 1.05
C THR A 126 -18.43 6.18 -0.01
N THR A 127 -17.91 5.06 -0.50
CA THR A 127 -18.38 4.52 -1.78
C THR A 127 -18.88 3.08 -1.72
N LEU A 128 -18.35 2.23 -0.83
CA LEU A 128 -18.57 0.77 -0.90
C LEU A 128 -19.09 0.13 0.37
N GLY A 129 -19.09 0.83 1.50
CA GLY A 129 -19.37 0.23 2.82
C GLY A 129 -18.29 -0.71 3.34
N GLY A 130 -17.16 -0.83 2.62
CA GLY A 130 -16.04 -1.71 2.94
C GLY A 130 -16.32 -3.20 2.75
N PRO A 131 -15.27 -4.05 2.77
CA PRO A 131 -15.44 -5.49 2.76
C PRO A 131 -16.06 -5.97 4.08
N ALA A 132 -16.93 -6.98 4.00
CA ALA A 132 -17.34 -7.74 5.17
C ALA A 132 -16.15 -8.60 5.62
N ILE A 133 -15.57 -8.28 6.77
CA ILE A 133 -14.49 -9.06 7.36
C ILE A 133 -15.09 -10.04 8.36
N ALA A 134 -14.72 -11.31 8.22
CA ALA A 134 -15.11 -12.32 9.20
C ALA A 134 -14.49 -11.98 10.55
N GLU A 135 -15.28 -12.13 11.61
CA GLU A 135 -14.78 -11.93 12.96
C GLU A 135 -13.72 -12.99 13.28
N GLU A 136 -12.52 -12.52 13.63
CA GLU A 136 -11.47 -13.40 14.12
C GLU A 136 -11.62 -13.61 15.63
N THR A 137 -11.47 -14.86 16.06
CA THR A 137 -11.50 -15.19 17.49
C THR A 137 -10.22 -14.69 18.14
N GLU A 138 -10.36 -14.03 19.28
CA GLU A 138 -9.21 -13.64 20.09
C GLU A 138 -8.39 -14.89 20.49
N PRO A 139 -7.06 -14.86 20.35
CA PRO A 139 -6.23 -15.97 20.75
C PRO A 139 -6.35 -16.22 22.27
N PRO A 140 -6.16 -17.47 22.72
CA PRO A 140 -6.11 -17.75 24.15
C PRO A 140 -4.96 -16.97 24.79
N HIS A 141 -5.22 -16.33 25.92
CA HIS A 141 -4.20 -15.66 26.71
C HIS A 141 -3.23 -16.69 27.30
N ASN A 142 -1.92 -16.48 27.09
CA ASN A 142 -0.86 -17.19 27.79
C ASN A 142 0.12 -16.17 28.37
N GLU A 143 0.61 -16.44 29.59
CA GLU A 143 1.47 -15.53 30.35
C GLU A 143 2.95 -15.58 29.94
N ASP A 144 3.31 -16.37 28.93
CA ASP A 144 4.66 -16.41 28.37
C ASP A 144 4.86 -15.37 27.26
N LEU A 145 6.12 -15.12 26.87
CA LEU A 145 6.46 -14.16 25.82
C LEU A 145 5.76 -14.47 24.48
N VAL A 146 5.57 -15.76 24.16
CA VAL A 146 4.95 -16.19 22.91
C VAL A 146 3.46 -15.87 22.90
N GLY A 147 2.76 -16.13 24.00
CA GLY A 147 1.36 -15.77 24.22
C GLY A 147 1.16 -14.27 24.09
N TRP A 148 2.02 -13.49 24.73
CA TRP A 148 1.96 -12.04 24.66
C TRP A 148 2.18 -11.50 23.24
N MET A 149 3.21 -12.00 22.53
CA MET A 149 3.43 -11.66 21.11
C MET A 149 2.26 -12.08 20.22
N THR A 150 1.60 -13.19 20.54
CA THR A 150 0.41 -13.63 19.80
C THR A 150 -0.75 -12.65 20.00
N THR A 151 -0.99 -12.17 21.22
CA THR A 151 -1.98 -11.12 21.51
C THR A 151 -1.64 -9.81 20.82
N HIS A 152 -0.37 -9.41 20.76
CA HIS A 152 0.07 -8.22 20.04
C HIS A 152 -0.13 -8.32 18.53
N ALA A 153 0.25 -9.45 17.93
CA ALA A 153 0.04 -9.69 16.50
C ALA A 153 -1.45 -9.63 16.17
N TRP A 154 -2.28 -10.30 16.97
CA TRP A 154 -3.73 -10.25 16.83
C TRP A 154 -4.28 -8.83 17.00
N GLY A 155 -3.86 -8.10 18.03
CA GLY A 155 -4.29 -6.73 18.28
C GLY A 155 -3.92 -5.77 17.13
N THR A 156 -2.72 -5.93 16.58
CA THR A 156 -2.24 -5.16 15.42
C THR A 156 -3.06 -5.46 14.16
N GLU A 157 -3.45 -6.72 13.96
CA GLU A 157 -4.36 -7.12 12.86
C GLU A 157 -5.76 -6.54 13.06
N GLN A 158 -6.29 -6.52 14.29
CA GLN A 158 -7.59 -5.91 14.57
C GLN A 158 -7.59 -4.39 14.34
N LEU A 159 -6.51 -3.69 14.69
CA LEU A 159 -6.33 -2.27 14.35
C LEU A 159 -6.27 -2.06 12.83
N TRP A 160 -5.57 -2.92 12.11
CA TRP A 160 -5.51 -2.92 10.64
C TRP A 160 -6.88 -3.08 10.00
N ILE A 161 -7.66 -4.07 10.46
CA ILE A 161 -9.04 -4.30 10.02
C ILE A 161 -9.93 -3.11 10.38
N GLY A 162 -9.75 -2.53 11.58
CA GLY A 162 -10.52 -1.37 12.03
C GLY A 162 -10.35 -0.15 11.11
N LEU A 163 -9.16 0.03 10.53
CA LEU A 163 -8.92 1.04 9.52
C LEU A 163 -9.45 0.61 8.14
N THR A 164 -8.98 -0.53 7.62
CA THR A 164 -9.25 -0.95 6.24
C THR A 164 -10.73 -1.29 5.98
N ALA A 165 -11.43 -1.88 6.95
CA ALA A 165 -12.85 -2.25 6.86
C ALA A 165 -13.77 -1.31 7.66
N PRO A 166 -13.40 -0.03 7.75
CA PRO A 166 -13.89 0.97 8.74
C PRO A 166 -14.65 0.43 9.98
N SER A 167 -14.05 -0.48 10.74
CA SER A 167 -14.69 -1.16 11.87
C SER A 167 -14.23 -0.62 13.23
N HIS A 168 -15.08 0.18 13.88
CA HIS A 168 -14.81 0.66 15.24
C HIS A 168 -14.69 -0.47 16.27
N GLU A 169 -15.41 -1.57 16.08
CA GLU A 169 -15.35 -2.72 16.96
C GLU A 169 -14.00 -3.44 16.87
N ALA A 170 -13.51 -3.72 15.65
CA ALA A 170 -12.18 -4.29 15.45
C ALA A 170 -11.10 -3.35 16.01
N TRP A 171 -11.21 -2.05 15.74
CA TRP A 171 -10.30 -1.06 16.30
C TRP A 171 -10.25 -1.09 17.83
N ALA A 172 -11.41 -1.09 18.49
CA ALA A 172 -11.49 -1.11 19.95
C ALA A 172 -10.90 -2.40 20.54
N ARG A 173 -11.15 -3.54 19.91
CA ARG A 173 -10.56 -4.84 20.30
C ARG A 173 -9.04 -4.84 20.14
N GLY A 174 -8.54 -4.32 19.02
CA GLY A 174 -7.11 -4.18 18.78
C GLY A 174 -6.43 -3.29 19.81
N ALA A 175 -7.01 -2.12 20.09
CA ALA A 175 -6.50 -1.21 21.11
C ALA A 175 -6.48 -1.86 22.50
N ALA A 176 -7.52 -2.61 22.87
CA ALA A 176 -7.57 -3.34 24.12
C ALA A 176 -6.47 -4.41 24.22
N ALA A 177 -6.22 -5.17 23.15
CA ALA A 177 -5.14 -6.16 23.10
C ALA A 177 -3.74 -5.54 23.25
N ILE A 178 -3.50 -4.37 22.64
CA ILE A 178 -2.23 -3.64 22.78
C ILE A 178 -2.04 -3.06 24.19
N ILE A 179 -3.13 -2.64 24.85
CA ILE A 179 -3.07 -2.23 26.27
C ILE A 179 -2.71 -3.44 27.15
N GLY A 180 -3.32 -4.60 26.88
CA GLY A 180 -3.20 -5.81 27.68
C GLY A 180 -3.91 -5.69 29.04
N ASP A 181 -3.81 -6.74 29.85
CA ASP A 181 -4.46 -6.89 31.17
C ASP A 181 -3.54 -6.59 32.38
N GLY A 182 -2.25 -6.29 32.13
CA GLY A 182 -1.33 -5.75 33.13
C GLY A 182 -0.46 -6.79 33.86
N ALA A 183 0.69 -6.30 34.35
CA ALA A 183 1.80 -7.03 35.00
C ALA A 183 2.57 -8.04 34.13
N ILE A 184 3.09 -7.53 33.01
CA ILE A 184 3.99 -8.27 32.12
C ILE A 184 5.39 -8.47 32.74
N SER A 185 5.68 -7.81 33.87
CA SER A 185 6.95 -7.90 34.60
C SER A 185 7.29 -9.29 35.15
N GLU A 186 6.34 -10.23 35.14
CA GLU A 186 6.55 -11.60 35.62
C GLU A 186 6.58 -12.65 34.49
N ALA A 187 6.34 -12.26 33.23
CA ALA A 187 6.37 -13.17 32.10
C ALA A 187 7.78 -13.75 31.90
N GLU A 188 7.86 -15.08 31.81
CA GLU A 188 9.13 -15.78 31.59
C GLU A 188 9.74 -15.36 30.25
N GLY A 189 10.96 -14.80 30.30
CA GLY A 189 11.67 -14.28 29.11
C GLY A 189 11.65 -12.76 28.97
N MET A 190 10.90 -12.04 29.80
CA MET A 190 10.98 -10.58 29.83
C MET A 190 12.08 -10.06 30.77
N ASN A 191 13.02 -9.34 30.17
CA ASN A 191 14.08 -8.61 30.87
C ASN A 191 13.55 -7.22 31.28
N GLU A 192 13.93 -6.74 32.47
CA GLU A 192 13.70 -5.36 32.94
C GLU A 192 14.14 -4.29 31.91
N ALA A 193 15.13 -4.59 31.07
CA ALA A 193 15.58 -3.73 29.98
C ALA A 193 14.54 -3.46 28.88
N LEU A 194 13.47 -4.27 28.79
CA LEU A 194 12.37 -4.08 27.82
C LEU A 194 11.19 -3.29 28.41
N ALA A 195 11.22 -2.96 29.71
CA ALA A 195 10.15 -2.21 30.35
C ALA A 195 9.82 -0.88 29.65
N PRO A 196 10.79 -0.08 29.16
CA PRO A 196 10.48 1.16 28.45
C PRO A 196 9.72 0.94 27.13
N GLN A 197 10.11 -0.07 26.34
CA GLN A 197 9.46 -0.41 25.07
C GLN A 197 8.04 -0.89 25.33
N LEU A 198 7.86 -1.68 26.39
CA LEU A 198 6.55 -2.14 26.78
C LEU A 198 5.63 -0.99 27.16
N GLU A 199 6.08 -0.10 28.04
CA GLU A 199 5.30 1.07 28.46
C GLU A 199 4.92 1.94 27.26
N ALA A 200 5.84 2.11 26.30
CA ALA A 200 5.57 2.84 25.07
C ALA A 200 4.47 2.19 24.21
N VAL A 201 4.52 0.86 24.01
CA VAL A 201 3.47 0.13 23.25
C VAL A 201 2.11 0.24 23.95
N GLN A 202 2.07 0.07 25.28
CA GLN A 202 0.82 0.18 26.04
C GLN A 202 0.24 1.60 25.99
N ALA A 203 1.08 2.62 26.10
CA ALA A 203 0.66 4.02 25.96
C ALA A 203 0.06 4.29 24.57
N LEU A 204 0.61 3.68 23.52
CA LEU A 204 0.04 3.74 22.18
C LEU A 204 -1.30 3.01 22.08
N GLY A 205 -1.47 1.87 22.76
CA GLY A 205 -2.78 1.20 22.87
C GLY A 205 -3.84 2.10 23.53
N VAL A 206 -3.48 2.83 24.58
CA VAL A 206 -4.38 3.82 25.22
C VAL A 206 -4.74 4.94 24.24
N ARG A 207 -3.77 5.48 23.52
CA ARG A 207 -4.02 6.50 22.48
C ARG A 207 -4.88 5.96 21.34
N ALA A 208 -4.68 4.72 20.92
CA ALA A 208 -5.49 4.09 19.89
C ALA A 208 -6.95 4.02 20.33
N ARG A 209 -7.22 3.63 21.57
CA ARG A 209 -8.58 3.62 22.13
C ARG A 209 -9.26 5.01 22.11
N GLU A 210 -8.48 6.07 22.24
CA GLU A 210 -8.96 7.46 22.25
C GLU A 210 -9.09 8.06 20.84
N ALA A 211 -8.39 7.49 19.86
CA ALA A 211 -8.44 7.92 18.46
C ALA A 211 -9.84 7.66 17.87
N GLY A 212 -10.53 8.74 17.51
CA GLY A 212 -11.90 8.67 16.99
C GLY A 212 -12.01 9.00 15.50
N GLN A 213 -10.96 9.60 14.92
CA GLN A 213 -10.93 10.02 13.52
C GLN A 213 -9.95 9.15 12.71
N PRO A 214 -10.23 8.88 11.42
CA PRO A 214 -9.39 8.02 10.58
C PRO A 214 -7.92 8.45 10.53
N ALA A 215 -7.65 9.75 10.35
CA ALA A 215 -6.30 10.30 10.36
C ALA A 215 -5.57 10.08 11.70
N GLU A 216 -6.27 10.23 12.82
CA GLU A 216 -5.71 9.99 14.15
C GLU A 216 -5.42 8.50 14.37
N MET A 217 -6.34 7.64 13.92
CA MET A 217 -6.17 6.19 13.97
C MET A 217 -4.96 5.76 13.12
N ALA A 218 -4.83 6.27 11.90
CA ALA A 218 -3.70 5.98 11.02
C ALA A 218 -2.37 6.45 11.63
N ALA A 219 -2.32 7.67 12.18
CA ALA A 219 -1.13 8.18 12.85
C ALA A 219 -0.69 7.31 14.04
N VAL A 220 -1.62 6.96 14.93
CA VAL A 220 -1.33 6.06 16.07
C VAL A 220 -0.92 4.68 15.58
N TYR A 221 -1.53 4.18 14.50
CA TYR A 221 -1.16 2.89 13.93
C TYR A 221 0.28 2.87 13.41
N ALA A 222 0.73 3.92 12.70
CA ALA A 222 2.12 4.06 12.27
C ALA A 222 3.10 4.05 13.45
N GLU A 223 2.76 4.75 14.54
CA GLU A 223 3.55 4.77 15.76
C GLU A 223 3.62 3.38 16.43
N ILE A 224 2.52 2.63 16.44
CA ILE A 224 2.49 1.23 16.93
C ILE A 224 3.43 0.35 16.11
N LEU A 225 3.36 0.40 14.77
CA LEU A 225 4.24 -0.40 13.91
C LEU A 225 5.73 -0.10 14.16
N THR A 226 6.06 1.18 14.33
CA THR A 226 7.43 1.61 14.63
C THR A 226 7.88 1.13 16.01
N SER A 227 7.01 1.20 17.01
CA SER A 227 7.27 0.71 18.38
C SER A 227 7.48 -0.81 18.42
N CYS A 228 6.76 -1.57 17.58
CA CYS A 228 7.00 -3.00 17.41
C CYS A 228 8.43 -3.27 16.89
N ALA A 229 8.89 -2.54 15.87
CA ALA A 229 10.24 -2.68 15.33
C ALA A 229 11.33 -2.39 16.38
N ASP A 230 11.13 -1.35 17.19
CA ASP A 230 12.03 -0.99 18.28
C ASP A 230 12.10 -2.08 19.36
N CYS A 231 10.94 -2.64 19.74
CA CYS A 231 10.84 -3.73 20.71
C CYS A 231 11.51 -5.01 20.18
N HIS A 232 11.21 -5.41 18.94
CA HIS A 232 11.81 -6.59 18.30
C HIS A 232 13.33 -6.47 18.16
N THR A 233 13.83 -5.28 17.82
CA THR A 233 15.27 -5.00 17.78
C THR A 233 15.92 -5.17 19.16
N ALA A 234 15.24 -4.72 20.22
CA ALA A 234 15.73 -4.86 21.59
C ALA A 234 15.72 -6.32 22.07
N LEU A 235 14.70 -7.09 21.69
CA LEU A 235 14.60 -8.54 21.95
C LEU A 235 15.71 -9.34 21.28
N ASP A 236 16.05 -9.00 20.03
CA ASP A 236 17.09 -9.67 19.24
C ASP A 236 18.53 -9.34 19.69
N GLY A 237 18.72 -8.39 20.59
CA GLY A 237 20.04 -8.01 21.11
C GLY A 237 20.98 -7.34 20.10
N ARG A 238 20.47 -6.76 19.01
CA ARG A 238 21.29 -6.12 17.95
C ARG A 238 21.64 -4.65 18.22
N ARG A 239 21.93 -4.29 19.48
CA ARG A 239 22.44 -2.95 19.84
C ARG A 239 23.79 -3.04 20.55
#